data_AF-A0A435FLU5-F1
#
_entry.id   AF-A0A435FLU5-F1
#
_cell.length_a   1.000
_cell.length_b   1.000
_cell.length_c   1.000
_cell.angle_alpha   90.00
_cell.angle_beta   90.00
_cell.angle_gamma   90.00
#
_symmetry.space_group_name_H-M   'P 1'
#
loop_
_entity.id
_entity.type
_entity.pdbx_description
1 polymer ?
#
loop_
_entity_poly.entity_id
_entity_poly.type
_entity_poly.pdbx_seq_one_letter_code
_entity_poly.pdbx_strand_id
1 'polypeptide(L)'
;APTDPRTRIAACPGMPACASGRIATRDIAETIAAETADILDFTLHISGCAKGCAHPGPAALTIVGGENGAGLVVNATAKALPAGYRPGYDAARGIGRVAAMIRSTRYQGETAAACLTRLGPAGIAEAYRQAQTEKRK
;
A
#
# COMPACT_ATOMS: atom_id res chain seq x y z
N ALA A 1 -5.90 -19.12 10.76
CA ALA A 1 -5.18 -20.10 9.91
C ALA A 1 -3.71 -19.69 9.82
N PRO A 2 -2.76 -20.62 9.64
CA PRO A 2 -1.35 -20.27 9.39
C PRO A 2 -1.27 -19.74 7.95
N THR A 3 -1.02 -18.47 7.61
CA THR A 3 -0.78 -17.22 8.31
C THR A 3 -1.80 -16.25 7.69
N ASP A 4 -2.73 -15.71 8.47
CA ASP A 4 -3.78 -14.84 7.91
C ASP A 4 -3.14 -13.57 7.29
N PRO A 5 -3.29 -13.31 5.98
CA PRO A 5 -2.64 -12.18 5.31
C PRO A 5 -3.00 -10.83 5.94
N ARG A 6 -4.16 -10.74 6.61
CA ARG A 6 -4.58 -9.54 7.33
C ARG A 6 -3.65 -9.20 8.49
N THR A 7 -2.90 -10.15 9.06
CA THR A 7 -1.92 -9.87 10.13
C THR A 7 -0.70 -9.11 9.63
N ARG A 8 -0.53 -9.01 8.30
CA ARG A 8 0.55 -8.24 7.65
C ARG A 8 0.14 -6.82 7.31
N ILE A 9 -1.15 -6.49 7.50
CA ILE A 9 -1.69 -5.17 7.24
C ILE A 9 -2.00 -4.47 8.57
N ALA A 10 -1.22 -3.44 8.88
CA ALA A 10 -1.53 -2.55 9.99
C ALA A 10 -2.46 -1.44 9.49
N ALA A 11 -3.74 -1.47 9.85
CA ALA A 11 -4.71 -0.45 9.45
C ALA A 11 -5.31 0.25 10.67
N CYS A 12 -5.29 1.58 10.69
CA CYS A 12 -6.00 2.33 11.72
C CYS A 12 -7.52 2.35 11.44
N PRO A 13 -8.37 2.92 12.30
CA PRO A 13 -9.81 3.00 12.01
C PRO A 13 -10.17 3.78 10.73
N GLY A 14 -9.40 4.84 10.40
CA GLY A 14 -9.66 5.68 9.23
C GLY A 14 -11.01 6.39 9.26
N MET A 15 -11.45 6.93 8.14
CA MET A 15 -12.81 7.47 8.03
C MET A 15 -13.83 6.32 7.91
N PRO A 16 -15.07 6.49 8.41
CA PRO A 16 -15.57 7.65 9.17
C PRO A 16 -15.23 7.59 10.67
N ALA A 17 -14.65 6.49 11.17
CA ALA A 17 -14.46 6.24 12.60
C ALA A 17 -13.42 7.16 13.30
N CYS A 18 -12.57 7.86 12.54
CA CYS A 18 -11.57 8.78 13.04
C CYS A 18 -11.72 10.13 12.34
N ALA A 19 -12.00 11.19 13.13
CA ALA A 19 -12.17 12.55 12.61
C ALA A 19 -10.93 13.13 11.91
N SER A 20 -9.74 12.60 12.20
CA SER A 20 -8.51 12.97 11.47
C SER A 20 -8.26 12.11 10.23
N GLY A 21 -9.02 11.04 10.02
CA GLY A 21 -8.87 10.13 8.89
C GLY A 21 -9.40 10.75 7.60
N ARG A 22 -8.65 10.59 6.51
CA ARG A 22 -8.98 11.11 5.17
C ARG A 22 -9.28 10.01 4.15
N ILE A 23 -9.11 8.74 4.53
CA ILE A 23 -9.38 7.55 3.70
C ILE A 23 -10.00 6.43 4.54
N ALA A 24 -10.79 5.56 3.90
CA ALA A 24 -11.47 4.43 4.52
C ALA A 24 -10.48 3.24 4.69
N THR A 25 -9.60 3.35 5.67
CA THR A 25 -8.43 2.47 5.81
C THR A 25 -8.77 0.99 5.95
N ARG A 26 -9.83 0.64 6.69
CA ARG A 26 -10.23 -0.76 6.91
C ARG A 26 -10.79 -1.39 5.63
N ASP A 27 -11.62 -0.66 4.89
CA ASP A 27 -12.18 -1.12 3.61
C ASP A 27 -11.06 -1.31 2.56
N ILE A 28 -10.08 -0.40 2.53
CA ILE A 28 -8.89 -0.53 1.70
C ILE A 28 -8.06 -1.76 2.12
N ALA A 29 -7.87 -1.96 3.43
CA ALA A 29 -7.13 -3.10 3.97
C ALA A 29 -7.78 -4.44 3.61
N GLU A 30 -9.11 -4.51 3.70
CA GLU A 30 -9.87 -5.72 3.37
C GLU A 30 -9.75 -6.06 1.88
N THR A 31 -9.94 -5.08 1.01
CA THR A 31 -9.75 -5.25 -0.44
C THR A 31 -8.34 -5.76 -0.76
N ILE A 32 -7.31 -5.14 -0.18
CA ILE A 32 -5.91 -5.55 -0.41
C ILE A 32 -5.65 -6.96 0.12
N ALA A 33 -6.13 -7.29 1.32
CA ALA A 33 -5.97 -8.62 1.89
C ALA A 33 -6.62 -9.70 1.01
N ALA A 34 -7.75 -9.40 0.37
CA ALA A 34 -8.43 -10.32 -0.54
C ALA A 34 -7.70 -10.48 -1.88
N GLU A 35 -7.14 -9.41 -2.44
CA GLU A 35 -6.59 -9.40 -3.81
C GLU A 35 -5.08 -9.69 -3.90
N THR A 36 -4.32 -9.46 -2.82
CA THR A 36 -2.85 -9.48 -2.86
C THR A 36 -2.22 -10.28 -1.72
N ALA A 37 -2.94 -11.25 -1.14
CA ALA A 37 -2.45 -12.07 -0.03
C ALA A 37 -1.10 -12.77 -0.32
N ASP A 38 -0.86 -13.17 -1.56
CA ASP A 38 0.30 -13.93 -2.03
C ASP A 38 1.62 -13.15 -1.98
N ILE A 39 1.58 -11.82 -1.92
CA ILE A 39 2.78 -10.97 -1.88
C ILE A 39 3.06 -10.38 -0.49
N LEU A 40 2.21 -10.62 0.51
CA LEU A 40 2.30 -9.98 1.83
C LEU A 40 3.30 -10.72 2.75
N ASP A 41 4.58 -10.74 2.38
CA ASP A 41 5.67 -11.18 3.27
C ASP A 41 6.31 -10.02 4.07
N PHE A 42 5.81 -8.80 3.86
CA PHE A 42 6.20 -7.56 4.54
C PHE A 42 5.01 -6.89 5.25
N THR A 43 5.28 -5.91 6.10
CA THR A 43 4.24 -5.08 6.72
C THR A 43 3.77 -4.00 5.75
N LEU A 44 2.47 -4.02 5.44
CA LEU A 44 1.77 -2.93 4.76
C LEU A 44 1.05 -2.08 5.83
N HIS A 45 1.33 -0.79 5.85
CA HIS A 45 0.62 0.14 6.74
C HIS A 45 -0.43 0.93 5.95
N ILE A 46 -1.65 1.03 6.46
CA ILE A 46 -2.71 1.84 5.89
C ILE A 46 -3.18 2.82 6.97
N SER A 47 -2.76 4.07 6.82
CA SER A 47 -3.01 5.13 7.77
C SER A 47 -3.97 6.16 7.20
N GLY A 48 -5.02 6.49 7.96
CA GLY A 48 -5.98 7.51 7.58
C GLY A 48 -5.40 8.91 7.51
N CYS A 49 -4.26 9.15 8.18
CA CYS A 49 -3.55 10.43 8.19
C CYS A 49 -2.08 10.27 8.59
N ALA A 50 -1.33 11.37 8.63
CA ALA A 50 0.11 11.35 8.96
C ALA A 50 0.45 10.91 10.40
N LYS A 51 -0.54 10.76 11.29
CA LYS A 51 -0.31 10.30 12.67
C LYS A 51 0.28 8.89 12.74
N GLY A 52 -0.12 8.01 11.83
CA GLY A 52 0.41 6.64 11.72
C GLY A 52 0.08 5.72 12.90
N CYS A 53 -1.11 5.87 13.52
CA CYS A 53 -1.42 5.23 14.80
C CYS A 53 -1.34 3.69 14.80
N ALA A 54 -1.63 3.03 13.67
CA ALA A 54 -1.61 1.57 13.59
C ALA A 54 -0.19 1.01 13.46
N HIS A 55 0.75 1.79 12.94
CA HIS A 55 2.16 1.42 12.80
C HIS A 55 3.05 2.68 12.86
N PRO A 56 3.50 3.08 14.07
CA PRO A 56 4.31 4.29 14.25
C PRO A 56 5.69 4.24 13.60
N GLY A 57 6.21 3.02 13.38
CA GLY A 57 7.50 2.77 12.75
C GLY A 57 7.45 2.78 11.22
N PRO A 58 8.61 2.64 10.56
CA PRO A 58 8.66 2.48 9.11
C PRO A 58 8.02 1.16 8.69
N ALA A 59 7.35 1.18 7.54
CA ALA A 59 6.83 0.00 6.85
C ALA A 59 7.40 -0.06 5.43
N ALA A 60 7.45 -1.26 4.85
CA ALA A 60 7.92 -1.43 3.48
C ALA A 60 7.06 -0.61 2.51
N LEU A 61 5.74 -0.67 2.70
CA LEU A 61 4.77 0.19 2.04
C LEU A 61 3.84 0.81 3.08
N THR A 62 3.56 2.10 2.93
CA THR A 62 2.53 2.82 3.67
C THR A 62 1.60 3.53 2.70
N ILE A 63 0.29 3.30 2.84
CA ILE A 63 -0.74 4.17 2.26
C ILE A 63 -1.15 5.17 3.33
N VAL A 64 -1.03 6.46 3.06
CA VAL A 64 -1.39 7.53 3.98
C VAL A 64 -2.45 8.45 3.37
N GLY A 65 -3.52 8.70 4.12
CA GLY A 65 -4.52 9.69 3.76
C GLY A 65 -3.99 11.12 3.91
N GLY A 66 -4.14 11.92 2.87
CA GLY A 66 -3.75 13.33 2.80
C GLY A 66 -4.77 14.14 2.00
N GLU A 67 -4.48 15.41 1.78
CA GLU A 67 -5.36 16.32 1.02
C GLU A 67 -5.50 15.90 -0.45
N ASN A 68 -4.48 15.22 -0.98
CA ASN A 68 -4.46 14.68 -2.34
C ASN A 68 -5.01 13.24 -2.44
N GLY A 69 -5.73 12.76 -1.41
CA GLY A 69 -6.25 11.39 -1.35
C GLY A 69 -5.30 10.41 -0.65
N ALA A 70 -5.06 9.25 -1.26
CA ALA A 70 -4.19 8.19 -0.74
C ALA A 70 -2.78 8.30 -1.32
N GLY A 71 -1.85 8.80 -0.50
CA GLY A 71 -0.42 8.85 -0.80
C GLY A 71 0.29 7.53 -0.53
N LEU A 72 1.18 7.12 -1.42
CA LEU A 72 2.09 5.99 -1.21
C LEU A 72 3.42 6.48 -0.64
N VAL A 73 3.84 5.90 0.46
CA VAL A 73 5.16 6.05 1.08
C VAL A 73 5.87 4.70 1.08
N VAL A 74 7.17 4.70 0.82
CA VAL A 74 8.00 3.49 0.69
C VAL A 74 9.12 3.52 1.72
N ASN A 75 9.32 2.41 2.44
CA ASN A 75 10.39 2.23 3.44
C ASN A 75 10.48 3.36 4.48
N ALA A 76 9.33 3.94 4.85
CA ALA A 76 9.25 5.06 5.77
C ALA A 76 7.93 5.05 6.54
N THR A 77 7.75 6.03 7.43
CA THR A 77 6.55 6.18 8.27
C THR A 77 5.45 6.96 7.54
N ALA A 78 4.23 6.94 8.07
CA ALA A 78 3.12 7.74 7.55
C ALA A 78 3.36 9.28 7.57
N LYS A 79 4.42 9.76 8.24
CA LYS A 79 4.79 11.19 8.27
C LYS A 79 5.63 11.62 7.08
N ALA A 80 6.21 10.67 6.34
CA ALA A 80 7.07 10.98 5.21
C ALA A 80 6.25 11.51 4.01
N LEU A 81 6.93 12.23 3.12
CA LEU A 81 6.33 12.71 1.89
C LEU A 81 5.97 11.54 0.96
N PRO A 82 4.71 11.43 0.52
CA PRO A 82 4.32 10.41 -0.45
C PRO A 82 5.04 10.56 -1.80
N ALA A 83 5.48 9.44 -2.34
CA ALA A 83 6.12 9.34 -3.66
C ALA A 83 5.09 9.33 -4.81
N GLY A 84 3.81 9.09 -4.52
CA GLY A 84 2.71 9.12 -5.49
C GLY A 84 1.36 9.18 -4.80
N TYR A 85 0.33 9.62 -5.52
CA TYR A 85 -1.03 9.77 -4.99
C TYR A 85 -2.06 9.10 -5.88
N ARG A 86 -3.17 8.67 -5.29
CA ARG A 86 -4.40 8.27 -5.98
C ARG A 86 -5.61 8.78 -5.20
N PRO A 87 -6.80 8.89 -5.80
CA PRO A 87 -8.04 9.05 -5.04
C PRO A 87 -8.16 7.96 -3.96
N GLY A 88 -8.71 8.31 -2.79
CA GLY A 88 -8.79 7.38 -1.65
C GLY A 88 -9.51 6.07 -1.97
N TYR A 89 -10.58 6.14 -2.78
CA TYR A 89 -11.35 4.97 -3.21
C TYR A 89 -10.58 4.04 -4.18
N ASP A 90 -9.47 4.50 -4.77
CA ASP A 90 -8.70 3.76 -5.77
C ASP A 90 -7.33 3.29 -5.23
N ALA A 91 -7.09 3.49 -3.92
CA ALA A 91 -5.83 3.15 -3.26
C ALA A 91 -5.54 1.64 -3.30
N ALA A 92 -6.55 0.80 -3.04
CA ALA A 92 -6.41 -0.65 -3.08
C ALA A 92 -5.99 -1.14 -4.48
N ARG A 93 -6.59 -0.58 -5.53
CA ARG A 93 -6.22 -0.85 -6.91
C ARG A 93 -4.78 -0.47 -7.23
N GLY A 94 -4.31 0.67 -6.70
CA GLY A 94 -2.91 1.07 -6.78
C GLY A 94 -1.97 0.04 -6.16
N ILE A 95 -2.31 -0.51 -4.99
CA ILE A 95 -1.54 -1.62 -4.39
C ILE A 95 -1.62 -2.89 -5.23
N GLY A 96 -2.77 -3.20 -5.83
CA GLY A 96 -2.90 -4.28 -6.81
C GLY A 96 -1.93 -4.15 -7.99
N ARG A 97 -1.64 -2.93 -8.45
CA ARG A 97 -0.61 -2.68 -9.48
C ARG A 97 0.80 -2.94 -8.98
N VAL A 98 1.12 -2.49 -7.77
CA VAL A 98 2.41 -2.79 -7.14
C VAL A 98 2.57 -4.30 -6.98
N ALA A 99 1.51 -5.01 -6.59
CA ALA A 99 1.51 -6.47 -6.51
C ALA A 99 1.74 -7.14 -7.87
N ALA A 100 1.07 -6.68 -8.93
CA ALA A 100 1.30 -7.17 -10.28
C ALA A 100 2.74 -6.94 -10.75
N MET A 101 3.33 -5.79 -10.44
CA MET A 101 4.74 -5.50 -10.73
C MET A 101 5.68 -6.42 -9.96
N ILE A 102 5.43 -6.69 -8.67
CA ILE A 102 6.22 -7.65 -7.89
C ILE A 102 6.15 -9.02 -8.56
N ARG A 103 4.94 -9.51 -8.88
CA ARG A 103 4.74 -10.83 -9.50
C ARG A 103 5.50 -10.98 -10.83
N SER A 104 5.60 -9.92 -11.64
CA SER A 104 6.25 -9.97 -12.95
C SER A 104 7.77 -9.75 -12.93
N THR A 105 8.31 -9.14 -11.87
CA THR A 105 9.73 -8.73 -11.82
C THR A 105 10.54 -9.42 -10.73
N ARG A 106 9.89 -10.18 -9.84
CA ARG A 106 10.56 -10.91 -8.75
C ARG A 106 11.39 -12.06 -9.30
N TYR A 107 12.63 -12.17 -8.85
CA TYR A 107 13.50 -13.29 -9.20
C TYR A 107 13.03 -14.59 -8.51
N GLN A 108 13.45 -15.74 -9.05
CA GLN A 108 13.13 -17.03 -8.44
C GLN A 108 13.71 -17.11 -7.01
N GLY A 109 12.86 -17.40 -6.03
CA GLY A 109 13.25 -17.45 -4.61
C GLY A 109 13.38 -16.09 -3.92
N GLU A 110 13.19 -14.97 -4.63
CA GLU A 110 13.20 -13.63 -4.02
C GLU A 110 11.89 -13.38 -3.24
N THR A 111 11.98 -12.72 -2.08
CA THR A 111 10.81 -12.26 -1.32
C THR A 111 10.20 -11.01 -1.95
N ALA A 112 8.93 -10.73 -1.69
CA ALA A 112 8.31 -9.48 -2.15
C ALA A 112 8.99 -8.26 -1.49
N ALA A 113 9.36 -8.37 -0.21
CA ALA A 113 10.16 -7.34 0.48
C ALA A 113 11.50 -7.01 -0.22
N ALA A 114 12.25 -8.05 -0.64
CA ALA A 114 13.51 -7.86 -1.36
C ALA A 114 13.28 -7.26 -2.75
N CYS A 115 12.25 -7.73 -3.46
CA CYS A 115 11.84 -7.16 -4.75
C CYS A 115 11.51 -5.67 -4.63
N LEU A 116 10.73 -5.26 -3.63
CA LEU A 116 10.43 -3.85 -3.35
C LEU A 116 11.69 -3.02 -3.09
N THR A 117 12.63 -3.56 -2.30
CA THR A 117 13.90 -2.89 -2.01
C THR A 117 14.71 -2.65 -3.29
N ARG A 118 14.76 -3.65 -4.18
CA ARG A 118 15.46 -3.57 -5.47
C ARG A 118 14.79 -2.61 -6.46
N LEU A 119 13.46 -2.62 -6.53
CA LEU A 119 12.70 -1.72 -7.40
C LEU A 119 12.79 -0.26 -6.97
N GLY A 120 12.94 -0.04 -5.66
CA GLY A 120 13.10 1.28 -5.06
C GLY A 120 11.85 2.17 -5.14
N PRO A 121 11.86 3.32 -4.45
CA PRO A 121 10.67 4.17 -4.32
C PRO A 121 10.09 4.67 -5.64
N ALA A 122 10.95 4.99 -6.62
CA ALA A 122 10.52 5.53 -7.90
C ALA A 122 9.72 4.51 -8.72
N GLY A 123 10.21 3.26 -8.84
CA GLY A 123 9.52 2.20 -9.57
C GLY A 123 8.20 1.81 -8.92
N ILE A 124 8.18 1.73 -7.59
CA ILE A 124 6.95 1.41 -6.83
C ILE A 124 5.92 2.53 -6.99
N ALA A 125 6.34 3.79 -6.87
CA ALA A 125 5.44 4.92 -7.04
C ALA A 125 4.88 5.04 -8.46
N GLU A 126 5.69 4.71 -9.46
CA GLU A 126 5.24 4.66 -10.85
C GLU A 126 4.17 3.58 -11.05
N ALA A 127 4.40 2.35 -10.61
CA ALA A 127 3.40 1.29 -10.66
C ALA A 127 2.11 1.67 -9.90
N TYR A 128 2.24 2.32 -8.75
CA TYR A 128 1.09 2.79 -7.97
C TYR A 128 0.31 3.88 -8.71
N ARG A 129 0.95 4.82 -9.41
CA ARG A 129 0.27 5.92 -10.13
C ARG A 129 -0.36 5.49 -11.44
N GLN A 130 0.15 4.46 -12.11
CA GLN A 130 -0.30 4.07 -13.45
C GLN A 130 -1.83 3.92 -13.52
N ALA A 131 -2.46 4.76 -14.35
CA ALA A 131 -3.80 4.52 -14.85
C ALA A 131 -3.74 3.35 -15.85
N GLN A 132 -4.84 2.64 -16.08
CA GLN A 132 -4.86 1.60 -17.13
C GLN A 132 -4.47 2.23 -18.48
N THR A 133 -3.29 1.90 -19.00
CA THR A 133 -3.14 1.87 -20.45
C THR A 133 -3.87 0.60 -20.88
N GLU A 134 -5.06 0.77 -21.46
CA GLU A 134 -5.72 -0.29 -22.19
C GLU A 134 -4.69 -0.91 -23.14
N LYS A 135 -4.26 -2.15 -22.88
CA LYS A 135 -3.87 -3.02 -24.00
C LYS A 135 -5.19 -3.37 -24.71
N ARG A 136 -5.69 -2.41 -25.49
CA ARG A 136 -6.75 -2.64 -26.46
C ARG A 136 -6.15 -3.59 -27.51
N LYS A 137 -6.61 -4.83 -27.48
CA LYS A 137 -6.43 -5.76 -28.61
C LYS A 137 -7.47 -5.42 -29.66
#